data_AF-A0ABD0QPT4-F1
#
_entry.id   AF-A0ABD0QPT4-F1
#
_cell.length_a   1.000
_cell.length_b   1.000
_cell.length_c   1.000
_cell.angle_alpha   90.00
_cell.angle_beta   90.00
_cell.angle_gamma   90.00
#
_symmetry.space_group_name_H-M   'P 1'
#
loop_
_entity.id
_entity.type
_entity.pdbx_description
1 polymer ?
#
loop_
_entity_poly.entity_id
_entity_poly.type
_entity_poly.pdbx_seq_one_letter_code
_entity_poly.pdbx_strand_id
1 'polypeptide(L)'
;EQRAIAKIKMLGNIKFIGELGKLDLIHESILHKCIKTLLEKKKRVQLKDMGEDLECLCQIMRTVGPRLDHEKAKSLMDQYFGRMRSLMNNKDLPARIRFLLQDTVELRENNWVPRKAFIDNGPKTINQIRQDAVK
;
A
#
# COMPACT_ATOMS: atom_id res chain seq x y z
N GLU A 1 -6.39 18.81 18.11
CA GLU A 1 -5.10 19.20 17.51
C GLU A 1 -3.96 18.20 17.77
N GLN A 2 -3.52 17.98 19.01
CA GLN A 2 -2.40 17.06 19.32
C GLN A 2 -2.56 15.63 18.76
N ARG A 3 -3.77 15.06 18.80
CA ARG A 3 -4.05 13.72 18.24
C ARG A 3 -3.87 13.65 16.71
N ALA A 4 -4.24 14.71 15.99
CA ALA A 4 -4.10 14.75 14.53
C ALA A 4 -2.61 14.85 14.15
N ILE A 5 -1.85 15.70 14.83
CA ILE A 5 -0.40 15.82 14.65
C ILE A 5 0.31 14.50 14.94
N ALA A 6 -0.07 13.82 16.02
CA ALA A 6 0.48 12.51 16.36
C ALA A 6 0.18 11.47 15.28
N LYS A 7 -1.02 11.48 14.69
CA LYS A 7 -1.39 10.59 13.58
C LYS A 7 -0.54 10.86 12.34
N ILE A 8 -0.35 12.12 11.96
CA ILE A 8 0.49 12.50 10.81
C ILE A 8 1.93 11.99 11.01
N LYS A 9 2.51 12.20 12.19
CA LYS A 9 3.85 11.69 12.53
C LYS A 9 3.92 10.16 12.48
N MET A 10 2.92 9.48 13.02
CA MET A 10 2.83 8.02 12.98
C MET A 10 2.81 7.49 11.53
N LEU A 11 1.99 8.08 10.66
CA LEU A 11 1.92 7.69 9.25
C LEU A 11 3.24 7.99 8.52
N GLY A 12 3.87 9.14 8.80
CA GLY A 12 5.20 9.48 8.28
C GLY A 12 6.27 8.46 8.68
N ASN A 13 6.28 8.07 9.96
CA ASN A 13 7.20 7.04 10.46
C ASN A 13 6.98 5.69 9.77
N ILE A 14 5.72 5.28 9.58
CA ILE A 14 5.40 4.02 8.88
C ILE A 14 5.90 4.06 7.44
N LYS A 15 5.68 5.17 6.72
CA LYS A 15 6.19 5.33 5.34
C LYS A 15 7.71 5.21 5.30
N PHE A 16 8.41 5.88 6.23
CA PHE A 16 9.86 5.80 6.33
C PHE A 16 10.36 4.37 6.63
N ILE A 17 9.71 3.66 7.56
CA ILE A 17 9.99 2.25 7.84
C ILE A 17 9.82 1.40 6.56
N GLY A 18 8.80 1.67 5.75
CA GLY A 18 8.63 1.02 4.45
C GLY A 18 9.83 1.19 3.52
N GLU A 19 10.36 2.40 3.42
CA GLU A 19 11.55 2.68 2.60
C GLU A 19 12.82 2.00 3.15
N LEU A 20 12.97 1.93 4.48
CA LEU A 20 14.06 1.16 5.10
C LEU A 20 13.94 -0.34 4.79
N GLY A 21 12.72 -0.89 4.84
CA GLY A 21 12.44 -2.29 4.53
C GLY A 21 12.73 -2.65 3.08
N LYS A 22 12.48 -1.72 2.15
CA LYS A 22 12.85 -1.87 0.73
C LYS A 22 14.37 -2.01 0.54
N LEU A 23 15.16 -1.34 1.37
CA LEU A 23 16.63 -1.38 1.33
C LEU A 23 17.24 -2.48 2.21
N ASP A 24 16.42 -3.36 2.78
CA ASP A 24 16.86 -4.44 3.69
C ASP A 24 17.58 -3.94 4.96
N LEU A 25 17.26 -2.72 5.40
CA LEU A 25 17.86 -2.12 6.60
C LEU A 25 17.13 -2.50 7.89
N ILE A 26 15.97 -3.17 7.77
CA ILE A 26 15.14 -3.60 8.90
C ILE A 26 14.51 -4.96 8.64
N HIS A 27 14.16 -5.64 9.73
CA HIS A 27 13.54 -6.95 9.66
C HIS A 27 12.04 -6.88 9.30
N GLU A 28 11.56 -7.88 8.56
CA GLU A 28 10.18 -7.97 8.04
C GLU A 28 9.12 -8.01 9.14
N SER A 29 9.48 -8.50 10.33
CA SER A 29 8.61 -8.48 11.50
C SER A 29 8.14 -7.07 11.89
N ILE A 30 8.95 -6.04 11.64
CA ILE A 30 8.58 -4.64 11.88
C ILE A 30 7.58 -4.15 10.82
N LEU A 31 7.76 -4.54 9.57
CA LEU A 31 6.82 -4.21 8.48
C LEU A 31 5.45 -4.84 8.72
N HIS A 32 5.40 -6.11 9.15
CA HIS A 32 4.14 -6.76 9.52
C HIS A 32 3.43 -6.06 10.68
N LYS A 33 4.16 -5.56 11.69
CA LYS A 33 3.56 -4.76 12.79
C LYS A 33 2.94 -3.46 12.26
N CYS A 34 3.61 -2.80 11.32
CA CYS A 34 3.07 -1.58 10.69
C CYS A 34 1.79 -1.88 9.92
N ILE A 35 1.79 -2.93 9.08
CA ILE A 35 0.61 -3.36 8.30
C ILE A 35 -0.58 -3.67 9.23
N LYS A 36 -0.34 -4.44 10.29
CA LYS A 36 -1.38 -4.78 11.28
C LYS A 36 -1.96 -3.53 11.94
N THR A 37 -1.11 -2.56 12.30
CA THR A 37 -1.53 -1.30 12.91
C THR A 37 -2.43 -0.48 11.99
N LEU A 38 -2.17 -0.47 10.68
CA LEU A 38 -2.98 0.26 9.69
C LEU A 38 -4.32 -0.43 9.39
N LEU A 39 -4.36 -1.77 9.44
CA LEU A 39 -5.57 -2.56 9.21
C LEU A 39 -6.51 -2.61 10.43
N GLU A 40 -5.99 -2.33 11.62
CA GLU A 40 -6.74 -2.39 12.86
C GLU A 40 -7.77 -1.25 12.98
N LYS A 41 -9.05 -1.61 12.98
CA LYS A 41 -10.13 -0.66 13.30
C LYS A 41 -10.16 -0.40 14.80
N LYS A 42 -9.68 0.77 15.23
CA LYS A 42 -9.78 1.22 16.62
C LYS A 42 -11.26 1.46 16.98
N LYS A 43 -11.71 0.99 18.16
CA LYS A 43 -13.11 1.10 18.62
C LYS A 43 -13.72 2.50 18.53
N ARG A 44 -12.89 3.55 18.72
CA ARG A 44 -13.30 4.96 18.74
C ARG A 44 -13.22 5.65 17.37
N VAL A 45 -12.80 4.95 16.32
CA VAL A 45 -12.60 5.51 14.96
C VAL A 45 -13.67 4.92 14.03
N GLN A 46 -14.41 5.79 13.35
CA GLN A 46 -15.38 5.35 12.35
C GLN A 46 -14.64 4.90 11.10
N LEU A 47 -15.25 3.98 10.34
CA LEU A 47 -14.59 3.42 9.17
C LEU A 47 -14.26 4.50 8.12
N LYS A 48 -15.15 5.48 7.94
CA LYS A 48 -14.96 6.63 7.06
C LYS A 48 -13.71 7.47 7.36
N ASP A 49 -13.23 7.46 8.61
CA ASP A 49 -12.07 8.23 9.07
C ASP A 49 -10.73 7.47 8.91
N MET A 50 -10.78 6.21 8.47
CA MET A 50 -9.60 5.36 8.25
C MET A 50 -8.91 5.61 6.90
N GLY A 51 -9.39 6.56 6.08
CA GLY A 51 -8.90 6.76 4.72
C GLY A 51 -7.39 6.96 4.62
N GLU A 52 -6.79 7.77 5.50
CA GLU A 52 -5.34 8.01 5.52
C GLU A 52 -4.54 6.75 5.91
N ASP A 53 -5.08 5.95 6.83
CA ASP A 53 -4.44 4.72 7.30
C ASP A 53 -4.43 3.68 6.17
N LEU A 54 -5.55 3.56 5.45
CA LEU A 54 -5.70 2.67 4.30
C LEU A 54 -4.87 3.13 3.09
N GLU A 55 -4.72 4.43 2.88
CA GLU A 55 -3.83 4.96 1.86
C GLU A 55 -2.36 4.64 2.18
N CYS A 56 -1.96 4.81 3.44
CA CYS A 56 -0.63 4.44 3.90
C CYS A 56 -0.39 2.93 3.78
N LEU A 57 -1.41 2.11 4.04
CA LEU A 57 -1.35 0.66 3.86
C LEU A 57 -1.09 0.29 2.40
N CYS A 58 -1.85 0.84 1.46
CA CYS A 58 -1.66 0.59 0.04
C CYS A 58 -0.27 1.06 -0.44
N GLN A 59 0.24 2.16 0.10
CA GLN A 59 1.61 2.61 -0.17
C GLN A 59 2.64 1.59 0.32
N ILE A 60 2.56 1.15 1.58
CA ILE A 60 3.44 0.13 2.15
C ILE A 60 3.39 -1.18 1.34
N MET A 61 2.19 -1.64 1.00
CA MET A 61 2.01 -2.87 0.22
C MET A 61 2.68 -2.77 -1.15
N ARG A 62 2.61 -1.62 -1.82
CA ARG A 62 3.33 -1.41 -3.08
C ARG A 62 4.85 -1.39 -2.93
N THR A 63 5.35 -0.81 -1.83
CA THR A 63 6.80 -0.65 -1.60
C THR A 63 7.47 -1.97 -1.20
N VAL A 64 6.87 -2.73 -0.28
CA VAL A 64 7.51 -3.93 0.32
C VAL A 64 6.69 -5.21 0.17
N GLY A 65 5.47 -5.14 -0.36
CA GLY A 65 4.59 -6.31 -0.53
C GLY A 65 5.21 -7.48 -1.31
N PRO A 66 5.89 -7.27 -2.45
CA PRO A 66 6.51 -8.37 -3.20
C PRO A 66 7.55 -9.14 -2.39
N ARG A 67 8.27 -8.43 -1.51
CA ARG A 67 9.27 -9.01 -0.62
C ARG A 67 8.61 -9.80 0.52
N LEU A 68 7.54 -9.27 1.09
CA LEU A 68 6.82 -9.90 2.20
C LEU A 68 5.97 -11.10 1.78
N ASP A 69 5.67 -11.26 0.49
CA ASP A 69 4.75 -12.27 -0.03
C ASP A 69 5.47 -13.56 -0.48
N HIS A 70 6.19 -14.18 0.46
CA HIS A 70 6.85 -15.48 0.26
C HIS A 70 6.12 -16.59 1.03
N GLU A 71 6.43 -17.86 0.74
CA GLU A 71 5.72 -19.04 1.26
C GLU A 71 5.51 -19.02 2.78
N LYS A 72 6.57 -18.73 3.55
CA LYS A 72 6.50 -18.68 5.03
C LYS A 72 5.55 -17.60 5.57
N ALA A 73 5.38 -16.48 4.86
CA ALA A 73 4.54 -15.36 5.27
C ALA A 73 3.17 -15.34 4.55
N LYS A 74 2.93 -16.27 3.60
CA LYS A 74 1.73 -16.35 2.77
C LYS A 74 0.44 -16.30 3.58
N SER A 75 0.36 -17.06 4.68
CA SER A 75 -0.82 -17.07 5.55
C SER A 75 -1.16 -15.70 6.14
N LEU A 76 -0.15 -14.91 6.54
CA LEU A 76 -0.37 -13.55 7.03
C LEU A 76 -0.78 -12.61 5.91
N MET A 77 -0.13 -12.72 4.75
CA MET A 77 -0.47 -11.91 3.58
C MET A 77 -1.90 -12.19 3.11
N ASP A 78 -2.33 -13.45 3.11
CA ASP A 78 -3.71 -13.83 2.76
C ASP A 78 -4.73 -13.25 3.73
N GLN A 79 -4.42 -13.19 5.03
CA GLN A 79 -5.27 -12.52 6.02
C GLN A 79 -5.36 -11.00 5.77
N TYR A 80 -4.23 -10.33 5.49
CA TYR A 80 -4.22 -8.90 5.18
C TYR A 80 -5.06 -8.58 3.95
N PHE A 81 -4.87 -9.33 2.86
CA PHE A 81 -5.60 -9.13 1.62
C PHE A 81 -7.07 -9.57 1.73
N GLY A 82 -7.38 -10.57 2.55
CA GLY A 82 -8.75 -10.90 2.92
C GLY A 82 -9.45 -9.72 3.60
N ARG A 83 -8.77 -9.04 4.52
CA ARG A 83 -9.29 -7.82 5.15
C ARG A 83 -9.43 -6.68 4.13
N MET A 84 -8.46 -6.46 3.26
CA MET A 84 -8.52 -5.41 2.22
C MET A 84 -9.70 -5.63 1.26
N ARG A 85 -9.96 -6.88 0.84
CA ARG A 85 -11.15 -7.23 0.04
C ARG A 85 -12.47 -6.91 0.74
N SER A 86 -12.56 -7.14 2.04
CA SER A 86 -13.77 -6.76 2.80
C SER A 86 -13.97 -5.24 2.84
N LEU A 87 -12.88 -4.47 2.85
CA LEU A 87 -12.91 -3.02 2.93
C LEU A 87 -13.22 -2.36 1.59
N MET A 88 -12.65 -2.84 0.47
CA MET A 88 -12.91 -2.24 -0.86
C MET A 88 -14.39 -2.33 -1.28
N ASN A 89 -15.15 -3.28 -0.75
CA ASN A 89 -16.59 -3.42 -1.02
C ASN A 89 -17.48 -2.63 -0.04
N ASN A 90 -16.90 -2.03 1.00
CA ASN A 90 -17.67 -1.32 2.03
C ASN A 90 -17.97 0.13 1.62
N LYS A 91 -19.25 0.47 1.44
CA LYS A 91 -19.71 1.79 0.98
C LYS A 91 -19.48 2.93 1.97
N ASP A 92 -19.17 2.65 3.25
CA ASP A 92 -18.81 3.66 4.24
C ASP A 92 -17.45 4.30 3.98
N LEU A 93 -16.60 3.66 3.17
CA LEU A 93 -15.33 4.22 2.73
C LEU A 93 -15.50 5.11 1.48
N PRO A 94 -14.74 6.21 1.35
CA PRO A 94 -14.75 6.99 0.11
C PRO A 94 -14.37 6.14 -1.10
N ALA A 95 -15.01 6.39 -2.25
CA ALA A 95 -14.77 5.63 -3.48
C ALA A 95 -13.29 5.58 -3.87
N ARG A 96 -12.57 6.70 -3.75
CA ARG A 96 -11.12 6.78 -3.98
C ARG A 96 -10.33 5.74 -3.18
N ILE A 97 -10.65 5.55 -1.90
CA ILE A 97 -9.97 4.59 -1.03
C ILE A 97 -10.32 3.16 -1.44
N ARG A 98 -11.57 2.90 -1.81
CA ARG A 98 -11.99 1.58 -2.31
C ARG A 98 -11.27 1.19 -3.59
N PHE A 99 -11.14 2.12 -4.54
CA PHE A 99 -10.36 1.91 -5.76
C PHE A 99 -8.88 1.70 -5.47
N LEU A 100 -8.30 2.46 -4.53
CA LEU A 100 -6.91 2.28 -4.14
C LEU A 100 -6.64 0.90 -3.51
N LEU A 101 -7.58 0.39 -2.71
CA LEU A 101 -7.52 -0.97 -2.18
C LEU A 101 -7.65 -2.01 -3.28
N GLN A 102 -8.61 -1.82 -4.20
CA GLN A 102 -8.81 -2.70 -5.35
C GLN A 102 -7.55 -2.80 -6.20
N ASP A 103 -6.96 -1.67 -6.59
CA ASP A 103 -5.71 -1.63 -7.36
C ASP A 103 -4.58 -2.39 -6.67
N THR A 104 -4.52 -2.32 -5.34
CA THR A 104 -3.49 -3.01 -4.55
C THR A 104 -3.75 -4.51 -4.47
N VAL A 105 -5.01 -4.93 -4.36
CA VAL A 105 -5.42 -6.35 -4.41
C VAL A 105 -5.09 -6.94 -5.78
N GLU A 106 -5.49 -6.26 -6.86
CA GLU A 106 -5.20 -6.68 -8.24
C GLU A 106 -3.69 -6.76 -8.51
N LEU A 107 -2.89 -5.84 -7.94
CA LEU A 107 -1.43 -5.89 -8.04
C LEU A 107 -0.89 -7.21 -7.48
N ARG A 108 -1.37 -7.67 -6.33
CA ARG A 108 -0.94 -8.95 -5.75
C ARG A 108 -1.41 -10.13 -6.58
N GLU A 109 -2.65 -10.11 -7.06
CA GLU A 109 -3.21 -11.15 -7.94
C GLU A 109 -2.42 -11.27 -9.25
N ASN A 110 -1.87 -10.16 -9.74
CA ASN A 110 -0.97 -10.12 -10.88
C ASN A 110 0.50 -10.34 -10.51
N ASN A 111 0.78 -11.11 -9.44
CA ASN A 111 2.12 -11.44 -8.97
C ASN A 111 3.04 -10.22 -8.79
N TRP A 112 2.47 -9.11 -8.28
CA TRP A 112 3.17 -7.86 -8.05
C TRP A 112 3.74 -7.17 -9.29
N VAL A 113 3.29 -7.56 -10.48
CA VAL A 113 3.69 -6.91 -11.73
C VAL A 113 2.82 -5.68 -11.97
N PRO A 114 3.40 -4.45 -12.05
CA PRO A 114 2.63 -3.25 -12.34
C PRO A 114 1.93 -3.32 -13.71
N ARG A 115 0.72 -2.77 -13.81
CA ARG A 115 0.00 -2.64 -15.09
C ARG A 115 0.80 -1.73 -16.04
N LYS A 116 0.85 -2.07 -17.34
CA LYS A 116 1.57 -1.27 -18.37
C LYS A 116 1.19 0.21 -18.38
N ALA A 117 -0.09 0.53 -18.16
CA ALA A 117 -0.58 1.91 -18.06
C ALA A 117 0.15 2.73 -16.97
N PHE A 118 0.69 2.11 -15.92
CA PHE A 118 1.45 2.81 -14.88
C PHE A 118 2.91 3.09 -15.30
N ILE A 119 3.45 2.28 -16.22
CA ILE A 119 4.79 2.42 -16.80
C ILE A 119 4.75 3.46 -17.93
N ASP A 120 3.72 3.40 -18.78
CA ASP A 120 3.59 4.24 -19.97
C ASP A 120 3.11 5.68 -19.67
N ASN A 121 2.35 5.89 -18.59
CA ASN A 121 1.89 7.22 -18.16
C ASN A 121 2.90 7.96 -17.27
N GLY A 122 4.10 7.42 -17.08
CA GLY A 122 5.20 8.10 -16.43
C GLY A 122 5.86 9.15 -17.34
N PRO A 123 6.54 10.17 -16.80
CA PRO A 123 7.31 11.09 -17.62
C PRO A 123 8.37 10.31 -18.41
N LYS A 124 8.24 10.31 -19.73
CA LYS A 124 9.23 9.70 -20.63
C LYS A 124 10.51 10.52 -20.60
N THR A 125 11.64 9.86 -20.57
CA THR A 125 12.94 10.51 -20.76
C THR A 125 13.07 11.03 -22.20
N ILE A 126 13.88 12.08 -22.42
CA ILE A 126 14.12 12.61 -23.77
C ILE A 126 14.65 11.55 -24.74
N ASN A 127 15.38 10.55 -24.23
CA ASN A 127 15.88 9.43 -25.02
C ASN A 127 14.75 8.49 -25.48
N GLN A 128 13.77 8.21 -24.62
CA GLN A 128 12.60 7.40 -24.98
C GLN A 128 11.73 8.11 -26.02
N ILE A 129 11.54 9.43 -25.88
CA ILE A 129 10.78 10.24 -26.85
C ILE A 129 11.47 10.22 -28.23
N ARG A 130 12.81 10.35 -28.26
CA ARG A 130 13.58 10.30 -29.51
C ARG A 130 13.52 8.94 -30.19
N GLN A 131 13.54 7.84 -29.43
CA GLN A 131 13.43 6.49 -29.99
C GLN A 131 12.04 6.20 -30.55
N ASP A 132 10.97 6.68 -29.90
CA ASP A 132 9.60 6.54 -30.39
C ASP A 132 9.33 7.36 -31.66
N ALA A 133 10.00 8.51 -31.84
CA ALA A 133 9.85 9.37 -33.03
C ALA A 133 10.62 8.89 -34.28
N VAL A 134 11.55 7.94 -34.11
CA VAL A 134 12.34 7.35 -35.20
C VAL A 134 11.68 6.05 -35.73
N LYS A 135 10.66 5.54 -35.04
CA LYS A 135 9.76 4.48 -35.54
C LYS A 135 8.65 5.07 -36.40
#